data_AF-A0A924PZP8-F1
#
_entry.id   AF-A0A924PZP8-F1
#
_cell.length_a   1.000
_cell.length_b   1.000
_cell.length_c   1.000
_cell.angle_alpha   90.00
_cell.angle_beta   90.00
_cell.angle_gamma   90.00
#
_symmetry.space_group_name_H-M   'P 1'
#
loop_
_entity.id
_entity.type
_entity.pdbx_description
1 polymer ?
#
loop_
_entity_poly.entity_id
_entity_poly.type
_entity_poly.pdbx_seq_one_letter_code
_entity_poly.pdbx_strand_id
1 'polypeptide(L)' 'QGGKFSKAADWQAHVVVDGLLITGQNPASSGPAAVALLDRLRSA' A
#
# COMPACT_ATOMS: atom_id res chain seq x y z
N GLN A 1 -0.84 7.40 20.65
CA GLN A 1 -1.02 6.08 20.00
C GLN A 1 -0.40 6.14 18.61
N GLY A 2 0.10 5.03 18.07
CA GLY A 2 0.77 4.95 16.77
C GLY A 2 -0.10 4.34 15.66
N GLY A 3 0.49 4.08 14.49
CA GLY A 3 -0.19 3.42 13.37
C GLY A 3 -0.54 1.95 13.65
N LYS A 4 -1.59 1.44 12.99
CA LYS A 4 -1.97 0.02 13.04
C LYS A 4 -1.09 -0.78 12.07
N PHE A 5 -0.07 -1.45 12.61
CA PHE A 5 0.84 -2.27 11.80
C PHE A 5 0.12 -3.50 11.23
N SER A 6 0.38 -3.79 9.96
CA SER A 6 -0.04 -5.04 9.30
C SER A 6 1.03 -5.47 8.29
N LYS A 7 1.09 -6.78 8.01
CA LYS A 7 2.00 -7.35 7.01
C LYS A 7 1.43 -8.65 6.43
N ALA A 8 1.85 -8.97 5.21
CA ALA A 8 1.78 -10.33 4.66
C ALA A 8 3.05 -11.11 5.03
N ALA A 9 3.12 -12.37 4.58
CA ALA A 9 4.33 -13.17 4.68
C ALA A 9 5.52 -12.51 3.96
N ASP A 10 6.74 -12.88 4.34
CA ASP A 10 7.94 -12.31 3.76
C ASP A 10 7.97 -12.51 2.23
N TRP A 11 8.44 -11.48 1.53
CA TRP A 11 8.50 -11.41 0.06
C TRP A 11 7.16 -11.44 -0.68
N GLN A 12 6.02 -11.57 0.02
CA GLN A 12 4.70 -11.40 -0.59
C GLN A 12 4.35 -9.92 -0.74
N ALA A 13 3.64 -9.59 -1.81
CA ALA A 13 3.13 -8.25 -2.00
C ALA A 13 2.07 -7.93 -0.94
N HIS A 14 2.16 -6.77 -0.31
CA HIS A 14 1.16 -6.27 0.65
C HIS A 14 1.05 -4.76 0.52
N VAL A 15 -0.16 -4.29 0.22
CA VAL A 15 -0.49 -2.87 0.10
C VAL A 15 -1.64 -2.54 1.02
N VAL A 16 -1.49 -1.46 1.79
CA VAL A 16 -2.57 -0.91 2.61
C VAL A 16 -2.83 0.51 2.17
N VAL A 17 -4.11 0.81 1.97
CA VAL A 17 -4.61 2.16 1.69
C VAL A 17 -5.48 2.60 2.88
N ASP A 18 -5.07 3.67 3.54
CA ASP A 18 -5.83 4.34 4.59
C ASP A 18 -6.02 5.82 4.21
N GLY A 19 -7.14 6.11 3.52
CA GLY A 19 -7.44 7.44 3.01
C GLY A 19 -6.46 7.93 1.94
N LEU A 20 -5.49 8.76 2.34
CA LEU A 20 -4.41 9.28 1.49
C LEU A 20 -3.05 8.61 1.79
N LEU A 21 -2.96 7.81 2.84
CA LEU A 21 -1.76 7.07 3.17
C LEU A 21 -1.77 5.72 2.44
N ILE A 22 -0.80 5.53 1.54
CA ILE A 22 -0.59 4.27 0.81
C ILE A 22 0.76 3.72 1.24
N THR A 23 0.79 2.45 1.64
CA THR A 23 2.01 1.75 2.07
C THR A 23 2.20 0.46 1.29
N GLY A 24 3.45 0.08 1.02
CA GLY A 24 3.84 -1.19 0.41
C GLY A 24 4.94 -1.86 1.23
N GLN A 25 4.84 -3.17 1.47
CA GLN A 25 5.75 -3.87 2.40
C GLN A 25 7.17 -4.04 1.86
N ASN A 26 7.33 -4.32 0.56
CA ASN A 26 8.60 -4.75 -0.05
C ASN A 26 8.60 -4.48 -1.57
N PRO A 27 9.69 -4.80 -2.30
CA PRO A 27 9.77 -4.56 -3.75
C PRO A 27 8.66 -5.23 -4.58
N ALA A 28 8.14 -6.39 -4.16
CA ALA A 28 7.02 -7.04 -4.85
C ALA A 28 5.71 -6.23 -4.74
N SER A 29 5.63 -5.33 -3.77
CA SER A 29 4.47 -4.44 -3.56
C SER A 29 4.52 -3.17 -4.42
N SER A 30 5.62 -2.88 -5.12
CA SER A 30 5.80 -1.62 -5.86
C SER A 30 4.76 -1.41 -6.96
N GLY A 31 4.50 -2.43 -7.79
CA GLY A 31 3.49 -2.36 -8.84
C GLY A 31 2.08 -2.13 -8.29
N PRO A 32 1.58 -2.99 -7.38
CA PRO A 32 0.29 -2.81 -6.75
C PRO A 32 0.13 -1.47 -6.01
N ALA A 33 1.18 -0.97 -5.33
CA ALA A 33 1.13 0.33 -4.65
C ALA A 33 1.00 1.49 -5.64
N ALA A 34 1.68 1.42 -6.78
CA ALA A 34 1.55 2.41 -7.85
C ALA A 34 0.14 2.42 -8.47
N VAL A 35 -0.48 1.24 -8.63
CA VAL A 35 -1.88 1.14 -9.08
C VAL A 35 -2.82 1.83 -8.09
N ALA A 36 -2.68 1.54 -6.79
CA ALA A 36 -3.49 2.18 -5.75
C ALA A 36 -3.33 3.72 -5.73
N LEU A 37 -2.11 4.22 -5.96
CA LEU A 37 -1.85 5.66 -6.07
C LEU A 37 -2.57 6.27 -7.27
N LEU A 38 -2.46 5.66 -8.45
CA LEU A 38 -3.12 6.15 -9.66
C LEU A 38 -4.65 6.15 -9.52
N ASP A 39 -5.22 5.12 -8.90
CA ASP A 39 -6.65 5.05 -8.62
C ASP A 39 -7.08 6.21 -7.70
N ARG A 40 -6.28 6.52 -6.67
CA ARG A 40 -6.59 7.63 -5.76
C ARG A 40 -6.56 8.97 -6.47
N LEU A 41 -5.58 9.21 -7.34
CA LEU A 41 -5.44 10.46 -8.10
C LEU A 41 -6.52 10.64 -9.17
N ARG A 42 -7.02 9.55 -9.76
CA ARG A 42 -8.12 9.60 -10.75
C ARG A 42 -9.48 9.86 -10.11
N SER A 43 -9.64 9.46 -8.84
CA SER A 43 -10.87 9.63 -8.05
C SER A 43 -10.99 10.98 -7.34
N ALA A 44 -9.97 11.84 -7.46
CA ALA A 44 -9.93 13.19 -6.87
C ALA A 44 -10.32 14.24 -7.92
#